data_AF-A0A7C5M8P3-F1
#
_entry.id   AF-A0A7C5M8P3-F1
#
_cell.length_a   1.000
_cell.length_b   1.000
_cell.length_c   1.000
_cell.angle_alpha   90.00
_cell.angle_beta   90.00
_cell.angle_gamma   90.00
#
_symmetry.space_group_name_H-M   'P 1'
#
loop_
_entity.id
_entity.type
_entity.pdbx_description
1 polymer ?
#
loop_
_entity_poly.entity_id
_entity_poly.type
_entity_poly.pdbx_seq_one_letter_code
_entity_poly.pdbx_strand_id
1 'polypeptide(L)'
;MPRLTCRYERCYITPAMGRLRFWPIVAAFGALWGVAEVTMGTFLHTLHIPFSGVFLACCGAALLVAQRQVLNRPGAALATGFVTATIKTMSPGGAIIGPMLGILVESILVEVCLLLLSRNLPGAMLGGAFVAVFAAFQKVFMQFVYYGGNVIELYLSILRE
;
A
#
# COMPACT_ATOMS: atom_id res chain seq x y z
N MET A 1 32.09 51.18 -0.13
CA MET A 1 30.95 50.64 -0.91
C MET A 1 30.96 49.12 -0.82
N PRO A 2 29.81 48.46 -0.64
CA PRO A 2 29.67 47.27 0.19
C PRO A 2 29.73 45.97 -0.60
N ARG A 3 30.06 44.86 0.09
CA ARG A 3 29.48 43.54 -0.22
C ARG A 3 29.48 42.66 1.03
N LEU A 4 28.46 42.86 1.86
CA LEU A 4 27.91 41.84 2.74
C LEU A 4 27.40 40.69 1.87
N THR A 5 27.92 39.48 2.04
CA THR A 5 27.12 38.26 1.80
C THR A 5 27.40 37.27 2.91
N CYS A 6 26.50 37.32 3.88
CA CYS A 6 26.33 36.35 4.95
C CYS A 6 26.21 34.94 4.35
N ARG A 7 27.17 34.05 4.61
CA ARG A 7 27.10 32.61 4.29
C ARG A 7 26.91 31.83 5.58
N TYR A 8 25.82 32.15 6.30
CA TYR A 8 25.53 31.61 7.63
C TYR A 8 24.48 30.47 7.64
N GLU A 9 23.90 30.11 6.49
CA GLU A 9 22.74 29.18 6.45
C GLU A 9 23.10 27.68 6.40
N ARG A 10 24.38 27.29 6.37
CA ARG A 10 24.75 25.90 6.07
C ARG A 10 25.17 25.03 7.27
N CYS A 11 25.21 25.58 8.48
CA CYS A 11 25.83 24.90 9.63
C CYS A 11 24.89 24.41 10.75
N TYR A 12 23.57 24.51 10.60
CA TYR A 12 22.60 24.05 11.63
C TYR A 12 21.72 22.86 11.21
N ILE A 13 21.93 22.30 10.01
CA ILE A 13 20.95 21.40 9.40
C ILE A 13 21.45 19.96 9.25
N THR A 14 22.00 19.34 10.30
CA THR A 14 22.65 18.02 10.15
C THR A 14 22.13 16.86 11.02
N PRO A 15 21.33 17.05 12.10
CA PRO A 15 20.56 15.93 12.67
C PRO A 15 19.03 16.03 12.53
N ALA A 16 18.46 17.24 12.48
CA ALA A 16 17.00 17.44 12.35
C ALA A 16 16.47 17.19 10.92
N MET A 17 17.30 17.43 9.90
CA MET A 17 16.91 17.27 8.49
C MET A 17 16.57 15.82 8.12
N GLY A 18 17.20 14.85 8.78
CA GLY A 18 16.92 13.43 8.57
C GLY A 18 15.51 13.00 9.05
N ARG A 19 14.90 13.76 9.96
CA ARG A 19 13.51 13.55 10.41
C ARG A 19 12.53 14.39 9.58
N LEU A 20 12.90 15.61 9.18
CA LEU A 20 12.09 16.44 8.28
C LEU A 20 11.87 15.83 6.90
N ARG A 21 12.81 15.03 6.37
CA ARG A 21 12.63 14.35 5.07
C ARG A 21 11.76 13.10 5.13
N PHE A 22 11.53 12.54 6.32
CA PHE A 22 10.78 11.28 6.49
C PHE A 22 9.30 11.47 6.14
N TRP A 23 8.62 12.39 6.83
CA TRP A 23 7.18 12.61 6.67
C TRP A 23 6.75 13.07 5.28
N PRO A 24 7.47 13.98 4.59
CA PRO A 24 7.13 14.37 3.22
C PRO A 24 7.23 13.20 2.23
N ILE A 25 8.26 12.36 2.33
CA ILE A 25 8.42 11.21 1.43
C ILE A 25 7.32 10.17 1.72
N VAL A 26 7.08 9.86 2.99
CA VAL A 26 6.01 8.94 3.43
C VAL A 26 4.64 9.43 2.93
N ALA A 27 4.34 10.72 3.09
CA ALA A 27 3.10 11.31 2.64
C ALA A 27 2.98 11.32 1.11
N ALA A 28 4.05 11.64 0.39
CA ALA A 28 4.04 11.63 -1.08
C ALA A 28 3.80 10.23 -1.65
N PHE A 29 4.49 9.21 -1.14
CA PHE A 29 4.25 7.82 -1.55
C PHE A 29 2.87 7.32 -1.11
N GLY A 30 2.41 7.70 0.09
CA GLY A 30 1.09 7.33 0.60
C GLY A 30 -0.05 7.94 -0.21
N ALA A 31 0.11 9.20 -0.63
CA ALA A 31 -0.82 9.88 -1.52
C ALA A 31 -0.81 9.29 -2.93
N LEU A 32 0.37 9.02 -3.48
CA LEU A 32 0.50 8.37 -4.79
C LEU A 32 -0.21 7.01 -4.81
N TRP A 33 0.06 6.18 -3.79
CA TRP A 33 -0.60 4.88 -3.67
C TRP A 33 -2.10 5.04 -3.44
N GLY A 34 -2.54 5.92 -2.54
CA GLY A 34 -3.95 6.13 -2.23
C GLY A 34 -4.79 6.59 -3.43
N VAL A 35 -4.26 7.53 -4.22
CA VAL A 35 -4.92 8.01 -5.43
C VAL A 35 -4.95 6.92 -6.51
N ALA A 36 -3.85 6.19 -6.72
CA ALA A 36 -3.80 5.07 -7.65
C ALA A 36 -4.85 4.00 -7.28
N GLU A 37 -4.93 3.66 -6.00
CA GLU A 37 -5.82 2.67 -5.41
C GLU A 37 -7.31 3.05 -5.54
N VAL A 38 -7.65 4.33 -5.41
CA VAL A 38 -9.02 4.83 -5.65
C VAL A 38 -9.37 4.84 -7.13
N THR A 39 -8.46 5.33 -7.98
CA THR A 39 -8.69 5.52 -9.41
C THR A 39 -8.75 4.18 -10.14
N MET A 40 -7.73 3.33 -9.97
CA MET A 40 -7.70 1.99 -10.54
C MET A 40 -8.80 1.11 -9.93
N GLY A 41 -9.06 1.23 -8.61
CA GLY A 41 -10.15 0.49 -7.97
C GLY A 41 -11.49 0.75 -8.65
N THR A 42 -11.81 2.02 -8.90
CA THR A 42 -13.05 2.42 -9.59
C THR A 42 -13.05 1.94 -11.05
N PHE A 43 -11.94 2.09 -11.77
CA PHE A 43 -11.81 1.68 -13.16
C PHE A 43 -11.98 0.16 -13.34
N LEU A 44 -11.33 -0.66 -12.51
CA LEU A 44 -11.41 -2.12 -12.59
C LEU A 44 -12.79 -2.64 -12.18
N HIS A 45 -13.47 -1.98 -11.23
CA HIS A 45 -14.85 -2.29 -10.90
C HIS A 45 -15.80 -2.01 -12.07
N THR A 46 -15.62 -0.90 -12.79
CA THR A 46 -16.38 -0.60 -14.01
C THR A 46 -16.17 -1.66 -15.10
N LEU A 47 -14.95 -2.17 -15.25
CA LEU A 47 -14.62 -3.22 -16.22
C LEU A 47 -15.05 -4.64 -15.79
N HIS A 48 -15.68 -4.82 -14.62
CA HIS A 48 -16.12 -6.12 -14.08
C HIS A 48 -15.01 -7.18 -14.03
N ILE A 49 -13.75 -6.77 -13.84
CA ILE A 49 -12.62 -7.72 -13.85
C ILE A 49 -12.59 -8.49 -12.52
N PRO A 50 -12.75 -9.82 -12.52
CA PRO A 50 -12.49 -10.61 -11.32
C PRO A 50 -11.00 -10.50 -10.97
N PHE A 51 -10.68 -10.42 -9.67
CA PHE A 51 -9.31 -10.25 -9.13
C PHE A 51 -8.67 -8.84 -9.19
N SER A 52 -9.45 -7.78 -9.35
CA SER A 52 -8.92 -6.40 -9.32
C SER A 52 -8.02 -6.10 -8.11
N GLY A 53 -8.39 -6.63 -6.94
CA GLY A 53 -7.68 -6.41 -5.68
C GLY A 53 -6.23 -6.93 -5.68
N VAL A 54 -5.95 -8.05 -6.35
CA VAL A 54 -4.59 -8.60 -6.42
C VAL A 54 -3.69 -7.70 -7.28
N PHE A 55 -4.23 -7.17 -8.36
CA PHE A 55 -3.50 -6.23 -9.22
C PHE A 55 -3.14 -4.94 -8.48
N LEU A 56 -4.13 -4.38 -7.76
CA LEU A 56 -3.96 -3.21 -6.89
C LEU A 56 -2.90 -3.45 -5.79
N ALA A 57 -2.97 -4.60 -5.12
CA ALA A 57 -1.99 -5.03 -4.12
C ALA A 57 -0.57 -5.15 -4.68
N CYS A 58 -0.41 -5.70 -5.88
CA CYS A 58 0.89 -5.80 -6.56
C CYS A 58 1.47 -4.41 -6.87
N CYS A 59 0.65 -3.47 -7.36
CA CYS A 59 1.06 -2.09 -7.57
C CYS A 59 1.46 -1.41 -6.24
N GLY A 60 0.68 -1.62 -5.18
CA GLY A 60 0.98 -1.14 -3.83
C GLY A 60 2.31 -1.67 -3.29
N ALA A 61 2.54 -2.98 -3.39
CA ALA A 61 3.78 -3.62 -2.98
C ALA A 61 4.99 -3.05 -3.75
N ALA A 62 4.86 -2.83 -5.06
CA ALA A 62 5.93 -2.21 -5.86
C ALA A 62 6.25 -0.78 -5.37
N LEU A 63 5.24 0.03 -5.05
CA LEU A 63 5.42 1.37 -4.49
C LEU A 63 6.09 1.34 -3.11
N LEU A 64 5.69 0.43 -2.23
CA LEU A 64 6.29 0.29 -0.89
C LEU A 64 7.74 -0.17 -0.96
N VAL A 65 8.05 -1.13 -1.84
CA VAL A 65 9.43 -1.56 -2.10
C VAL A 65 10.25 -0.37 -2.64
N ALA A 66 9.73 0.37 -3.61
CA ALA A 66 10.40 1.54 -4.18
C ALA A 66 10.65 2.61 -3.10
N GLN A 67 9.66 2.89 -2.26
CA GLN A 67 9.80 3.80 -1.12
C GLN A 67 10.93 3.35 -0.20
N ARG A 68 11.02 2.05 0.10
CA ARG A 68 12.05 1.53 1.01
C ARG A 68 13.46 1.60 0.44
N GLN A 69 13.60 1.60 -0.89
CA GLN A 69 14.87 1.89 -1.56
C GLN A 69 15.30 3.35 -1.36
N VAL A 70 14.35 4.29 -1.44
CA VAL A 70 14.60 5.73 -1.24
C VAL A 70 14.84 6.07 0.24
N LEU A 71 14.05 5.48 1.15
CA LEU A 71 14.05 5.80 2.58
C LEU A 71 14.40 4.56 3.40
N ASN A 72 15.66 4.43 3.79
CA ASN A 72 16.17 3.30 4.57
C ASN A 72 15.86 3.44 6.08
N ARG A 73 14.57 3.50 6.43
CA ARG A 73 14.11 3.65 7.81
C ARG A 73 13.04 2.60 8.14
N PRO A 74 13.20 1.81 9.22
CA PRO A 74 12.13 0.93 9.70
C PRO A 74 10.86 1.72 10.00
N GLY A 75 9.72 1.12 9.69
CA GLY A 75 8.38 1.71 9.82
C GLY A 75 7.95 2.65 8.69
N ALA A 76 8.79 2.88 7.67
CA ALA A 76 8.42 3.77 6.56
C ALA A 76 7.26 3.20 5.72
N ALA A 77 7.24 1.89 5.44
CA ALA A 77 6.18 1.28 4.64
C ALA A 77 4.86 1.26 5.42
N LEU A 78 4.93 0.97 6.72
CA LEU A 78 3.78 1.06 7.64
C LEU A 78 3.17 2.46 7.70
N ALA A 79 4.00 3.49 7.86
CA ALA A 79 3.52 4.86 7.90
C ALA A 79 2.86 5.27 6.58
N THR A 80 3.40 4.80 5.45
CA THR A 80 2.80 5.02 4.13
C THR A 80 1.48 4.28 3.96
N GLY A 81 1.39 3.02 4.39
CA GLY A 81 0.12 2.28 4.41
C GLY A 81 -0.95 2.96 5.24
N PHE A 82 -0.60 3.54 6.39
CA PHE A 82 -1.54 4.31 7.20
C PHE A 82 -2.06 5.56 6.48
N VAL A 83 -1.17 6.32 5.82
CA VAL A 83 -1.57 7.48 5.00
C VAL A 83 -2.45 7.06 3.80
N THR A 84 -2.12 5.95 3.15
CA THR A 84 -2.94 5.41 2.06
C THR A 84 -4.32 4.99 2.55
N ALA A 85 -4.40 4.34 3.71
CA ALA A 85 -5.67 3.94 4.32
C ALA A 85 -6.56 5.15 4.64
N THR A 86 -6.00 6.25 5.18
CA THR A 86 -6.76 7.47 5.43
C THR A 86 -7.23 8.16 4.14
N ILE A 87 -6.47 8.09 3.06
CA ILE A 87 -6.93 8.61 1.76
C ILE A 87 -8.05 7.73 1.19
N LYS A 88 -7.94 6.41 1.34
CA LYS A 88 -8.98 5.46 0.90
C LYS A 88 -10.29 5.67 1.65
N THR A 89 -10.26 6.02 2.94
CA THR A 89 -11.49 6.26 3.73
C THR A 89 -12.28 7.48 3.24
N MET A 90 -11.61 8.46 2.62
CA MET A 90 -12.25 9.62 2.03
C MET A 90 -12.86 9.34 0.64
N SER A 91 -12.70 8.12 0.10
CA SER A 91 -13.22 7.77 -1.22
C SER A 91 -14.75 7.53 -1.19
N PRO A 92 -15.52 8.14 -2.10
CA PRO A 92 -16.98 7.98 -2.17
C PRO A 92 -17.44 6.58 -2.65
N GLY A 93 -16.53 5.66 -2.99
CA GLY A 93 -16.82 4.33 -3.53
C GLY A 93 -17.35 3.29 -2.54
N GLY A 94 -17.85 3.70 -1.37
CA GLY A 94 -18.30 2.81 -0.30
C GLY A 94 -17.15 2.34 0.58
N ALA A 95 -17.19 2.72 1.86
CA ALA A 95 -16.22 2.28 2.87
C ALA A 95 -16.45 0.80 3.23
N ILE A 96 -16.07 -0.10 2.33
CA ILE A 96 -15.96 -1.52 2.64
C ILE A 96 -14.72 -1.66 3.53
N ILE A 97 -14.91 -2.12 4.76
CA ILE A 97 -13.84 -2.32 5.75
C ILE A 97 -12.74 -3.26 5.22
N GLY A 98 -13.11 -4.14 4.28
CA GLY A 98 -12.21 -5.08 3.61
C GLY A 98 -10.95 -4.43 3.01
N PRO A 99 -11.05 -3.60 1.96
CA PRO A 99 -9.90 -2.92 1.35
C PRO A 99 -8.99 -2.17 2.34
N MET A 100 -9.55 -1.56 3.39
CA MET A 100 -8.75 -0.84 4.39
C MET A 100 -7.84 -1.77 5.18
N LEU A 101 -8.39 -2.90 5.65
CA LEU A 101 -7.62 -3.94 6.31
C LEU A 101 -6.57 -4.55 5.37
N GLY A 102 -6.88 -4.64 4.08
CA GLY A 102 -5.93 -5.13 3.07
C GLY A 102 -4.70 -4.25 2.97
N ILE A 103 -4.88 -2.95 2.70
CA ILE A 103 -3.78 -1.98 2.59
C ILE A 103 -2.89 -1.99 3.84
N LEU A 104 -3.50 -2.06 5.04
CA LEU A 104 -2.75 -2.12 6.28
C LEU A 104 -1.93 -3.41 6.40
N VAL A 105 -2.53 -4.57 6.14
CA VAL A 105 -1.81 -5.85 6.23
C VAL A 105 -0.73 -5.97 5.15
N GLU A 106 -0.99 -5.50 3.93
CA GLU A 106 0.01 -5.45 2.86
C GLU A 106 1.23 -4.62 3.27
N SER A 107 1.00 -3.45 3.88
CA SER A 107 2.08 -2.59 4.37
C SER A 107 2.89 -3.24 5.51
N ILE A 108 2.23 -3.98 6.41
CA ILE A 108 2.89 -4.78 7.45
C ILE A 108 3.72 -5.89 6.81
N LEU A 109 3.15 -6.62 5.85
CA LEU A 109 3.82 -7.74 5.19
C LEU A 109 5.11 -7.30 4.50
N VAL A 110 5.05 -6.23 3.70
CA VAL A 110 6.23 -5.69 3.01
C VAL A 110 7.27 -5.21 4.00
N GLU A 111 6.85 -4.52 5.06
CA GLU A 111 7.77 -4.05 6.11
C GLU A 111 8.49 -5.24 6.76
N VAL A 112 7.76 -6.27 7.19
CA VAL A 112 8.33 -7.47 7.82
C VAL A 112 9.27 -8.21 6.87
N CYS A 113 8.88 -8.41 5.62
CA CYS A 113 9.74 -9.07 4.62
C CYS A 113 11.04 -8.31 4.38
N LEU A 114 10.99 -6.97 4.26
CA LEU A 114 12.17 -6.13 4.03
C LEU A 114 13.05 -5.99 5.29
N LEU A 115 12.48 -6.15 6.49
CA LEU A 115 13.23 -6.21 7.75
C LEU A 115 13.96 -7.55 7.89
N LEU A 116 13.32 -8.67 7.55
CA LEU A 116 13.89 -10.01 7.70
C LEU A 116 14.94 -10.35 6.64
N LEU A 117 14.67 -10.08 5.36
CA LEU A 117 15.52 -10.50 4.24
C LEU A 117 16.51 -9.42 3.78
N SER A 118 16.57 -8.31 4.51
CA SER A 118 17.27 -7.09 4.13
C SER A 118 16.75 -6.50 2.80
N ARG A 119 17.29 -5.35 2.40
CA ARG A 119 16.82 -4.58 1.23
C ARG A 119 17.28 -5.15 -0.13
N ASN A 120 17.53 -6.45 -0.18
CA ASN A 120 18.02 -7.15 -1.37
C ASN A 120 16.87 -7.46 -2.33
N LEU A 121 17.18 -7.64 -3.61
CA LEU A 121 16.23 -8.05 -4.64
C LEU A 121 15.35 -9.25 -4.22
N PRO A 122 15.89 -10.35 -3.65
CA PRO A 122 15.07 -11.46 -3.17
C PRO A 122 14.09 -11.06 -2.04
N GLY A 123 14.47 -10.15 -1.14
CA GLY A 123 13.58 -9.66 -0.08
C GLY A 123 12.40 -8.86 -0.65
N ALA A 124 12.66 -8.05 -1.67
CA ALA A 124 11.62 -7.32 -2.40
C ALA A 124 10.68 -8.26 -3.18
N MET A 125 11.23 -9.25 -3.88
CA MET A 125 10.43 -10.23 -4.63
C MET A 125 9.57 -11.09 -3.72
N LEU A 126 10.12 -11.56 -2.60
CA LEU A 126 9.36 -12.33 -1.61
C LEU A 126 8.29 -11.46 -0.94
N GLY A 127 8.60 -10.21 -0.58
CA GLY A 127 7.61 -9.28 -0.04
C GLY A 127 6.43 -9.08 -1.00
N GLY A 128 6.69 -8.86 -2.29
CA GLY A 128 5.65 -8.75 -3.31
C GLY A 128 4.85 -10.04 -3.51
N ALA A 129 5.52 -11.21 -3.52
CA ALA A 129 4.85 -12.50 -3.67
C ALA A 129 3.92 -12.80 -2.48
N PHE A 130 4.39 -12.57 -1.25
CA PHE A 130 3.59 -12.73 -0.04
C PHE A 130 2.37 -11.79 -0.05
N VAL A 131 2.53 -10.53 -0.48
CA VAL A 131 1.43 -9.58 -0.63
C VAL A 131 0.41 -10.09 -1.65
N ALA A 132 0.85 -10.55 -2.82
CA ALA A 132 -0.05 -11.03 -3.85
C ALA A 132 -0.87 -12.24 -3.37
N VAL A 133 -0.23 -13.19 -2.68
CA VAL A 133 -0.89 -14.36 -2.08
C VAL A 133 -1.90 -13.92 -1.01
N PHE A 134 -1.50 -12.99 -0.13
CA PHE A 134 -2.39 -12.47 0.90
C PHE A 134 -3.61 -11.74 0.32
N ALA A 135 -3.42 -10.90 -0.70
CA ALA A 135 -4.50 -10.18 -1.37
C ALA A 135 -5.50 -11.13 -2.04
N ALA A 136 -5.01 -12.20 -2.66
CA ALA A 136 -5.86 -13.24 -3.23
C ALA A 136 -6.67 -13.96 -2.13
N PHE A 137 -6.01 -14.33 -1.03
CA PHE A 137 -6.66 -14.95 0.12
C PHE A 137 -7.74 -14.04 0.73
N GLN A 138 -7.43 -12.76 0.92
CA GLN A 138 -8.35 -11.79 1.48
C GLN A 138 -9.60 -11.60 0.62
N LYS A 139 -9.46 -11.57 -0.72
CA LYS A 139 -10.61 -11.52 -1.65
C LYS A 139 -11.55 -12.72 -1.45
N VAL A 140 -11.00 -13.93 -1.38
CA VAL A 140 -11.78 -15.17 -1.15
C VAL A 140 -12.45 -15.15 0.22
N PHE A 141 -11.71 -14.75 1.25
CA PHE A 141 -12.24 -14.63 2.62
C PHE A 141 -13.38 -13.62 2.71
N MET A 142 -13.26 -12.45 2.08
CA MET A 142 -14.31 -11.44 2.06
C MET A 142 -15.54 -11.94 1.30
N GLN A 143 -15.37 -12.65 0.18
CA GLN A 143 -16.49 -13.25 -0.54
C GLN A 143 -17.23 -14.28 0.33
N PHE A 144 -16.50 -15.11 1.08
CA PHE A 144 -17.08 -16.05 2.03
C PHE A 144 -17.86 -15.34 3.15
N VAL A 145 -17.33 -14.24 3.71
CA VAL A 145 -18.00 -13.49 4.77
C VAL A 145 -19.24 -12.74 4.29
N TYR A 146 -19.18 -12.10 3.11
CA TYR A 146 -20.29 -11.31 2.58
C TYR A 146 -21.43 -12.16 2.01
N TYR A 147 -21.12 -13.28 1.35
CA TYR A 147 -22.14 -14.15 0.75
C TYR A 147 -22.55 -15.35 1.64
N GLY A 148 -21.80 -15.63 2.71
CA GLY A 148 -22.07 -16.77 3.60
C GLY A 148 -22.08 -18.13 2.88
N GLY A 149 -22.85 -19.08 3.41
CA GLY A 149 -23.10 -20.39 2.77
C GLY A 149 -23.98 -20.32 1.51
N ASN A 150 -24.59 -19.17 1.23
CA ASN A 150 -25.50 -18.97 0.10
C ASN A 150 -24.75 -18.92 -1.25
N VAL A 151 -23.45 -18.60 -1.23
CA VAL A 151 -22.58 -18.78 -2.41
C VAL A 151 -22.41 -20.27 -2.74
N ILE A 152 -22.37 -21.16 -1.74
CA ILE A 152 -22.28 -22.61 -2.01
C ILE A 152 -23.57 -23.10 -2.67
N GLU A 153 -24.74 -22.63 -2.22
CA GLU A 153 -26.02 -22.89 -2.88
C GLU A 153 -26.09 -22.30 -4.31
N LEU A 154 -25.57 -21.09 -4.52
CA LEU A 154 -25.52 -20.45 -5.85
C LEU A 154 -24.58 -21.20 -6.82
N TYR A 155 -23.43 -21.67 -6.35
CA TYR A 155 -22.53 -22.50 -7.15
C TYR A 155 -23.13 -23.88 -7.41
N LEU A 156 -23.82 -24.48 -6.43
CA LEU A 156 -24.52 -25.76 -6.60
C LEU A 156 -25.73 -25.66 -7.52
N SER A 157 -26.43 -24.53 -7.58
CA SER A 157 -27.52 -24.32 -8.54
C SER A 157 -27.01 -24.17 -9.97
N ILE A 158 -25.85 -23.54 -10.17
CA ILE A 158 -25.21 -23.41 -11.51
C ILE A 158 -24.60 -24.75 -11.95
N LEU A 159 -24.10 -25.58 -11.03
CA LEU A 159 -23.56 -26.91 -11.36
C LEU A 159 -24.64 -28.00 -11.56
N ARG A 160 -25.89 -27.70 -11.20
CA ARG A 160 -27.04 -28.62 -11.27
C ARG A 160 -27.89 -28.39 -12.53
N GLU A 161 -27.66 -27.32 -13.28
CA GLU A 161 -28.07 -27.20 -14.69
C GLU A 161 -27.03 -27.84 -15.62
#